data_AF-A0A0F9AJM5-F1
#
_entry.id   AF-A0A0F9AJM5-F1
#
_cell.length_a   1.000
_cell.length_b   1.000
_cell.length_c   1.000
_cell.angle_alpha   90.00
_cell.angle_beta   90.00
_cell.angle_gamma   90.00
#
_symmetry.space_group_name_H-M   'P 1'
#
loop_
_entity.id
_entity.type
_entity.pdbx_description
1 polymer ?
#
loop_
_entity_poly.entity_id
_entity_poly.type
_entity_poly.pdbx_seq_one_letter_code
_entity_poly.pdbx_strand_id
1 'polypeptide(L)' 'MSWDLLLAASYAVLMVPILVALANPHTYIPRWSTGPLIVGLIGATIALFGLGAVFGATVTGVEVVLWGLVFWLRGKK' A
#
# COMPACT_ATOMS: atom_id res chain seq x y z
N MET A 1 -21.14 -4.29 1.01
CA MET A 1 -19.85 -4.72 0.42
C MET A 1 -19.13 -5.54 1.49
N SER A 2 -18.69 -6.77 1.19
CA SER A 2 -17.97 -7.60 2.18
C SER A 2 -16.60 -7.00 2.43
N TRP A 3 -16.19 -6.93 3.71
CA TRP A 3 -14.86 -6.45 4.09
C TRP A 3 -13.75 -7.33 3.51
N ASP A 4 -13.99 -8.63 3.36
CA ASP A 4 -13.06 -9.57 2.72
C ASP A 4 -12.85 -9.25 1.24
N LEU A 5 -13.90 -8.86 0.52
CA LEU A 5 -13.79 -8.43 -0.87
C LEU A 5 -12.96 -7.15 -1.00
N LEU A 6 -13.15 -6.18 -0.09
CA LEU A 6 -12.33 -4.97 -0.05
C LEU A 6 -10.87 -5.30 0.25
N LEU A 7 -10.63 -6.19 1.21
CA LEU A 7 -9.28 -6.64 1.57
C LEU A 7 -8.59 -7.33 0.40
N ALA A 8 -9.28 -8.26 -0.27
CA ALA A 8 -8.77 -8.97 -1.45
C ALA A 8 -8.45 -8.01 -2.61
N ALA A 9 -9.36 -7.07 -2.90
CA ALA A 9 -9.12 -6.05 -3.92
C ALA A 9 -7.93 -5.15 -3.57
N SER A 10 -7.78 -4.79 -2.29
CA SER A 10 -6.66 -3.99 -1.80
C SER A 10 -5.32 -4.71 -1.99
N TYR A 11 -5.27 -6.01 -1.66
CA TYR A 11 -4.08 -6.83 -1.91
C TYR A 11 -3.78 -7.02 -3.39
N ALA A 12 -4.80 -7.13 -4.24
CA ALA A 12 -4.61 -7.18 -5.69
C ALA A 12 -3.92 -5.90 -6.21
N VAL A 13 -4.29 -4.73 -5.68
CA VAL A 13 -3.63 -3.45 -6.01
C VAL A 13 -2.18 -3.43 -5.52
N LEU A 14 -1.90 -3.98 -4.32
CA LEU A 14 -0.54 -4.07 -3.76
C LEU A 14 0.42 -4.96 -4.56
N MET A 15 -0.08 -5.83 -5.45
CA MET A 15 0.78 -6.66 -6.30
C MET A 15 1.54 -5.83 -7.35
N VAL A 16 0.96 -4.74 -7.87
CA VAL A 16 1.58 -3.91 -8.91
C VAL A 16 2.94 -3.35 -8.43
N PRO A 17 3.06 -2.70 -7.26
CA PRO A 17 4.34 -2.26 -6.70
C PRO A 17 5.35 -3.40 -6.49
N ILE A 18 4.90 -4.57 -6.03
CA ILE A 18 5.76 -5.73 -5.77
C ILE A 18 6.38 -6.23 -7.08
N LEU A 19 5.59 -6.34 -8.14
CA LEU A 19 6.08 -6.74 -9.46
C LEU A 19 7.13 -5.75 -9.99
N VAL A 20 6.95 -4.45 -9.76
CA VAL A 20 7.94 -3.43 -10.15
C VAL A 20 9.22 -3.55 -9.33
N ALA A 21 9.10 -3.80 -8.02
CA ALA A 21 10.27 -4.00 -7.16
C ALA A 21 11.05 -5.27 -7.54
N LEU A 22 10.38 -6.35 -7.96
CA LEU A 22 11.03 -7.56 -8.46
C LEU A 22 11.70 -7.35 -9.82
N ALA A 23 11.09 -6.54 -10.70
CA ALA A 23 11.62 -6.26 -12.02
C ALA A 23 12.82 -5.29 -12.01
N ASN A 24 12.99 -4.50 -10.94
CA ASN A 24 14.08 -3.52 -10.84
C ASN A 24 15.03 -3.88 -9.69
N PRO A 25 16.19 -4.51 -9.97
CA PRO A 25 17.14 -4.93 -8.94
C PRO A 25 17.85 -3.75 -8.27
N HIS A 26 17.71 -2.54 -8.80
CA HIS A 26 18.20 -1.34 -8.14
C HIS A 26 17.26 -0.95 -6.99
N THR A 27 17.79 -0.43 -5.89
CA THR A 27 17.05 0.06 -4.71
C THR A 27 16.16 1.28 -4.98
N TYR A 28 15.93 1.59 -6.25
CA TYR A 28 15.12 2.68 -6.73
C TYR A 28 13.67 2.24 -6.92
N ILE A 29 12.79 2.72 -6.03
CA ILE A 29 11.34 2.55 -6.15
C ILE A 29 10.79 3.74 -6.95
N PRO A 30 10.24 3.52 -8.15
CA PRO A 30 9.74 4.60 -8.99
C PRO A 30 8.40 5.15 -8.47
N ARG A 31 8.23 6.48 -8.54
CA ARG A 31 7.08 7.20 -7.96
C ARG A 31 5.72 6.69 -8.44
N TRP A 32 5.63 6.29 -9.70
CA TRP A 32 4.39 5.76 -10.30
C TRP A 32 3.97 4.42 -9.69
N SER A 33 4.92 3.62 -9.18
CA SER A 33 4.64 2.36 -8.48
C SER A 33 4.23 2.57 -7.01
N THR A 34 4.68 3.68 -6.40
CA THR A 34 4.38 4.00 -4.99
C THR A 34 2.95 4.53 -4.80
N GLY A 35 2.33 5.15 -5.83
CA GLY A 35 0.94 5.60 -5.76
C GLY A 35 -0.06 4.46 -5.53
N PRO A 36 -0.09 3.41 -6.38
CA PRO A 36 -0.91 2.22 -6.18
C PRO A 36 -0.63 1.53 -4.83
N LEU A 37 0.62 1.53 -4.37
CA LEU A 37 1.00 0.99 -3.06
C LEU A 37 0.22 1.69 -1.94
N ILE A 38 0.23 3.01 -1.91
CA ILE A 38 -0.48 3.82 -0.90
C ILE A 38 -1.99 3.54 -0.96
N VAL A 39 -2.58 3.50 -2.15
CA VAL A 39 -4.02 3.24 -2.32
C VAL A 39 -4.39 1.84 -1.81
N GLY A 40 -3.60 0.82 -2.14
CA GLY A 40 -3.79 -0.54 -1.65
C GLY A 40 -3.69 -0.63 -0.12
N LEU A 41 -2.72 0.05 0.49
CA LEU A 41 -2.56 0.08 1.95
C LEU A 41 -3.72 0.80 2.65
N ILE A 42 -4.25 1.89 2.08
CA ILE A 42 -5.44 2.57 2.61
C ILE A 42 -6.64 1.62 2.60
N GLY A 43 -6.87 0.95 1.47
CA GLY A 43 -7.97 -0.01 1.35
C GLY A 43 -7.84 -1.18 2.34
N ALA A 44 -6.62 -1.71 2.50
CA ALA A 44 -6.34 -2.78 3.46
C ALA A 44 -6.55 -2.30 4.91
N THR A 45 -6.13 -1.07 5.25
CA THR A 45 -6.34 -0.47 6.57
C THR A 45 -7.83 -0.38 6.91
N ILE A 46 -8.64 0.13 5.98
CA ILE A 46 -10.09 0.26 6.15
C ILE A 46 -10.75 -1.11 6.30
N ALA A 47 -10.37 -2.08 5.47
CA ALA A 47 -10.91 -3.43 5.51
C ALA A 47 -10.56 -4.16 6.82
N LEU A 48 -9.31 -4.07 7.27
CA LEU A 48 -8.86 -4.66 8.54
C LEU A 48 -9.58 -4.06 9.74
N PHE A 49 -9.84 -2.75 9.71
CA PHE A 49 -10.63 -2.10 10.75
C PHE A 49 -12.08 -2.61 10.74
N GLY A 50 -12.68 -2.74 9.55
CA GLY A 50 -14.01 -3.32 9.37
C GLY A 50 -14.14 -4.79 9.81
N LEU A 51 -13.05 -5.56 9.72
CA LEU A 51 -12.95 -6.95 10.20
C LEU A 51 -12.65 -7.07 11.71
N GLY A 52 -12.45 -5.96 12.42
CA GLY A 52 -12.07 -5.95 13.84
C GLY A 52 -10.61 -6.30 14.11
N ALA A 53 -9.77 -6.41 13.08
CA ALA A 53 -8.33 -6.65 13.18
C ALA A 53 -7.56 -5.36 13.48
N VAL A 54 -7.82 -4.74 14.64
CA VAL A 54 -7.35 -3.39 15.00
C VAL A 54 -5.83 -3.23 14.95
N PHE A 55 -5.09 -4.24 15.44
CA PHE A 55 -3.63 -4.23 15.38
C PHE A 55 -3.14 -4.21 13.93
N GLY A 56 -3.71 -5.08 13.07
CA GLY A 56 -3.39 -5.12 11.64
C GLY A 56 -3.67 -3.78 10.97
N ALA A 57 -4.86 -3.21 11.20
CA ALA A 57 -5.22 -1.90 10.65
C ALA A 57 -4.24 -0.79 11.09
N THR A 58 -3.79 -0.81 12.35
CA THR A 58 -2.85 0.19 12.86
C THR A 58 -1.49 0.08 12.19
N VAL A 59 -0.95 -1.14 12.08
CA VAL A 59 0.34 -1.39 11.41
C VAL A 59 0.26 -0.96 9.95
N THR A 60 -0.77 -1.39 9.22
CA THR A 60 -0.97 -1.01 7.82
C THR A 60 -1.15 0.51 7.66
N GLY A 61 -1.82 1.17 8.60
CA GLY A 61 -1.97 2.62 8.62
C GLY A 61 -0.65 3.37 8.81
N VAL A 62 0.26 2.86 9.64
CA VAL A 62 1.62 3.40 9.77
C VAL A 62 2.39 3.26 8.45
N GLU A 63 2.24 2.13 7.75
CA GLU A 63 2.86 1.94 6.44
C GLU A 63 2.34 2.95 5.41
N VAL A 64 1.05 3.28 5.40
CA VAL A 64 0.48 4.35 4.54
C VAL A 64 1.23 5.66 4.75
N VAL A 65 1.48 6.04 6.00
CA VAL A 65 2.17 7.30 6.33
C VAL A 65 3.63 7.26 5.85
N LEU A 66 4.35 6.17 6.12
CA LEU A 66 5.74 5.99 5.70
C LEU A 66 5.88 6.05 4.17
N TRP A 67 5.04 5.32 3.44
CA TRP A 67 5.06 5.33 1.98
C TRP A 67 4.55 6.65 1.38
N GLY A 68 3.62 7.33 2.05
CA GLY A 68 3.21 8.69 1.72
C GLY A 68 4.39 9.67 1.80
N LEU A 69 5.21 9.56 2.84
CA LEU A 69 6.45 10.35 2.97
C LEU A 69 7.43 10.02 1.85
N VAL A 70 7.63 8.73 1.52
CA VAL A 70 8.50 8.33 0.40
C VAL A 70 8.00 8.90 -0.92
N PHE A 71 6.69 8.83 -1.20
CA PHE A 71 6.08 9.38 -2.41
C PHE A 71 6.19 10.91 -2.51
N TRP A 72 6.10 11.60 -1.37
CA TRP A 72 6.23 13.04 -1.29
C TRP A 72 7.67 13.52 -1.50
N LEU A 73 8.63 12.80 -0.90
CA LEU A 73 10.05 13.15 -0.94
C LEU A 73 10.74 12.69 -2.23
N ARG A 74 10.33 11.55 -2.83
CA ARG A 74 10.85 11.05 -4.11
C ARG A 74 10.03 11.62 -5.27
N GLY A 75 10.65 12.48 -6.07
CA GLY A 75 10.03 13.14 -7.24
C GLY A 75 10.16 14.66 -7.27
N LYS A 76 10.93 15.26 -6.35
CA LYS A 76 11.32 16.68 -6.36
C LYS A 76 12.65 16.94 -7.10
N LYS A 77 13.06 16.04 -7.98
CA LYS A 77 14.20 16.24 -8.89
C LYS A 77 13.74 15.99 -10.31
#